data_AF-A0A2E4CSG4-F1
#
_entry.id   AF-A0A2E4CSG4-F1
#
_cell.length_a   1.000
_cell.length_b   1.000
_cell.length_c   1.000
_cell.angle_alpha   90.00
_cell.angle_beta   90.00
_cell.angle_gamma   90.00
#
_symmetry.space_group_name_H-M   'P 1'
#
loop_
_entity.id
_entity.type
_entity.pdbx_description
1 polymer ?
#
loop_
_entity_poly.entity_id
_entity_poly.type
_entity_poly.pdbx_seq_one_letter_code
_entity_poly.pdbx_strand_id
1 'polypeptide(L)'
;MFEGETMRVTLSILIGASLALAACSQEGEEPAGEDAEATATAPESDEPAEVVEEADNGLREWLVGIWSYDGTCASDFVVVYEADGTMHNDGESGTWAVSGDTLTETIDEEFEMGEPGTTKLDPPRVRTLEVEMTDEGKGNLLFEGESYPITRC
;
A
#
# COMPACT_ATOMS: atom_id res chain seq x y z
N MET A 1 -28.27 -7.55 -38.54
CA MET A 1 -29.10 -8.43 -37.70
C MET A 1 -28.27 -9.66 -37.39
N PHE A 2 -27.68 -9.69 -36.20
CA PHE A 2 -27.04 -10.85 -35.57
C PHE A 2 -27.62 -10.83 -34.15
N GLU A 3 -28.73 -11.52 -33.93
CA GLU A 3 -28.77 -12.90 -33.40
C GLU A 3 -28.02 -13.00 -32.07
N GLY A 4 -28.81 -12.95 -30.99
CA GLY A 4 -28.35 -13.15 -29.63
C GLY A 4 -28.22 -14.64 -29.33
N GLU A 5 -27.03 -15.04 -28.91
CA GLU A 5 -26.72 -16.38 -28.44
C GLU A 5 -26.43 -16.35 -26.93
N THR A 6 -27.48 -16.67 -26.19
CA THR A 6 -27.52 -17.61 -25.06
C THR A 6 -26.35 -17.59 -24.05
N MET A 7 -26.47 -16.74 -23.03
CA MET A 7 -25.73 -16.87 -21.77
C MET A 7 -26.23 -18.10 -21.00
N ARG A 8 -25.39 -19.14 -20.91
CA ARG A 8 -25.54 -20.26 -19.97
C ARG A 8 -24.26 -20.36 -19.16
N VAL A 9 -24.27 -19.78 -17.96
CA VAL A 9 -23.24 -20.05 -16.95
C VAL A 9 -23.89 -20.80 -15.81
N THR A 10 -23.68 -22.11 -15.82
CA THR A 10 -24.13 -23.06 -14.81
C THR A 10 -23.26 -22.89 -13.58
N LEU A 11 -23.79 -22.24 -12.54
CA LEU A 11 -23.18 -22.16 -11.22
C LEU A 11 -23.25 -23.53 -10.55
N SER A 12 -22.11 -24.16 -10.31
CA SER A 12 -21.99 -25.38 -9.50
C SER A 12 -20.87 -25.16 -8.48
N ILE A 13 -21.25 -24.73 -7.28
CA ILE A 13 -20.37 -24.66 -6.11
C ILE A 13 -20.61 -25.93 -5.30
N LEU A 14 -19.58 -26.78 -5.25
CA LEU A 14 -19.43 -27.88 -4.32
C LEU A 14 -17.98 -27.86 -3.83
N ILE A 15 -17.81 -28.07 -2.53
CA ILE A 15 -16.62 -28.40 -1.70
C ILE A 15 -16.71 -27.49 -0.45
N GLY A 16 -16.91 -27.96 0.79
CA GLY A 16 -16.86 -29.30 1.34
C GLY A 16 -15.79 -29.40 2.44
N ALA A 17 -16.27 -29.47 3.70
CA ALA A 17 -15.69 -30.14 4.87
C ALA A 17 -14.41 -29.61 5.55
N SER A 18 -14.62 -29.01 6.73
CA SER A 18 -14.16 -29.41 8.09
C SER A 18 -12.78 -30.03 8.31
N LEU A 19 -12.06 -29.54 9.35
CA LEU A 19 -11.22 -30.24 10.38
C LEU A 19 -10.66 -29.11 11.31
N ALA A 20 -11.13 -28.88 12.54
CA ALA A 20 -10.97 -29.61 13.82
C ALA A 20 -9.54 -29.61 14.43
N LEU A 21 -9.45 -29.03 15.64
CA LEU A 21 -8.61 -29.38 16.82
C LEU A 21 -7.10 -29.09 16.85
N ALA A 22 -6.72 -28.13 17.71
CA ALA A 22 -5.74 -28.22 18.82
C ALA A 22 -5.61 -26.79 19.43
N ALA A 23 -6.02 -26.41 20.64
CA ALA A 23 -5.85 -26.99 21.98
C ALA A 23 -4.38 -27.15 22.38
N CYS A 24 -3.71 -26.01 22.67
CA CYS A 24 -2.52 -25.97 23.51
C CYS A 24 -2.86 -25.26 24.83
N SER A 25 -3.03 -26.07 25.88
CA SER A 25 -2.94 -25.65 27.27
C SER A 25 -1.49 -25.28 27.60
N GLN A 26 -1.24 -24.24 28.40
CA GLN A 26 -0.33 -24.37 29.55
C GLN A 26 -0.45 -23.19 30.54
N GLU A 27 -0.66 -23.55 31.81
CA GLU A 27 -0.26 -22.89 33.08
C GLU A 27 -0.50 -21.38 33.22
N GLY A 28 -1.32 -20.85 34.14
CA GLY A 28 -1.70 -21.37 35.46
C GLY A 28 -0.64 -21.08 36.50
N GLU A 29 -0.48 -19.82 36.94
CA GLU A 29 -0.07 -19.50 38.32
C GLU A 29 -0.41 -18.04 38.67
N GLU A 30 -1.39 -17.86 39.56
CA GLU A 30 -1.50 -16.66 40.40
C GLU A 30 -0.94 -17.03 41.77
N PRO A 31 -0.16 -16.12 42.38
CA PRO A 31 -0.49 -15.81 43.77
C PRO A 31 -0.58 -14.30 44.00
N ALA A 32 -1.69 -13.92 44.62
CA ALA A 32 -1.84 -12.67 45.34
C ALA A 32 -0.78 -12.56 46.45
N GLY A 33 -0.12 -11.40 46.50
CA GLY A 33 0.80 -11.00 47.56
C GLY A 33 0.77 -9.49 47.69
N GLU A 34 0.17 -9.04 48.79
CA GLU A 34 0.04 -7.66 49.29
C GLU A 34 1.40 -7.03 49.65
N ASP A 35 1.42 -5.69 49.65
CA ASP A 35 2.40 -4.77 50.27
C ASP A 35 3.85 -4.72 49.74
N ALA A 36 4.17 -3.64 49.02
CA ALA A 36 5.09 -2.61 49.52
C ALA A 36 5.31 -1.51 48.47
N GLU A 37 4.92 -0.30 48.85
CA GLU A 37 5.29 0.96 48.22
C GLU A 37 6.84 1.08 48.20
N ALA A 38 7.43 1.02 47.01
CA ALA A 38 8.83 1.36 46.80
C ALA A 38 8.92 2.25 45.56
N THR A 39 9.01 3.56 45.81
CA THR A 39 9.43 4.58 44.85
C THR A 39 10.77 4.16 44.24
N ALA A 40 10.71 3.55 43.06
CA ALA A 40 11.85 3.43 42.16
C ALA A 40 11.75 4.59 41.16
N THR A 41 12.43 5.70 41.46
CA THR A 41 12.81 6.65 40.43
C THR A 41 13.75 5.91 39.48
N ALA A 42 13.19 5.41 38.37
CA ALA A 42 13.98 4.96 37.24
C ALA A 42 14.78 6.15 36.70
N PRO A 43 16.08 6.00 36.38
CA PRO A 43 16.70 6.96 35.50
C PRO A 43 15.99 6.87 34.15
N GLU A 44 15.35 7.95 33.74
CA GLU A 44 15.00 8.18 32.33
C GLU A 44 16.31 8.13 31.55
N SER A 45 16.62 6.95 31.00
CA SER A 45 17.62 6.79 29.96
C SER A 45 17.01 7.44 28.73
N ASP A 46 17.25 8.73 28.59
CA ASP A 46 17.12 9.49 27.35
C ASP A 46 18.20 8.97 26.39
N GLU A 47 18.03 7.73 25.94
CA GLU A 47 18.74 7.25 24.77
C GLU A 47 18.02 7.87 23.57
N PRO A 48 18.73 8.63 22.72
CA PRO A 48 18.13 9.10 21.48
C PRO A 48 17.66 7.87 20.72
N ALA A 49 16.36 7.83 20.41
CA ALA A 49 15.80 6.79 19.56
C ALA A 49 16.70 6.69 18.32
N GLU A 50 17.43 5.60 18.21
CA GLU A 50 18.26 5.31 17.06
C GLU A 50 17.30 5.31 15.87
N VAL A 51 17.39 6.37 15.05
CA VAL A 51 16.63 6.48 13.82
C VAL A 51 17.19 5.38 12.96
N VAL A 52 16.50 4.24 12.94
CA VAL A 52 16.85 3.13 12.06
C VAL A 52 16.62 3.68 10.66
N GLU A 53 17.68 4.15 10.01
CA GLU A 53 17.63 4.48 8.59
C GLU A 53 17.33 3.15 7.88
N GLU A 54 16.08 3.00 7.44
CA GLU A 54 15.67 1.85 6.66
C GLU A 54 16.59 1.77 5.43
N ALA A 55 17.13 0.58 5.20
CA ALA A 55 18.07 0.36 4.12
C ALA A 55 17.41 0.77 2.79
N ASP A 56 18.02 1.73 2.11
CA ASP A 56 17.62 2.13 0.77
C ASP A 56 17.82 0.93 -0.18
N ASN A 57 16.69 0.38 -0.63
CA ASN A 57 16.60 -0.76 -1.54
C ASN A 57 16.64 -0.33 -3.01
N GLY A 58 16.89 0.96 -3.30
CA GLY A 58 16.81 1.53 -4.65
C GLY A 58 15.39 1.77 -5.16
N LEU A 59 14.37 1.68 -4.29
CA LEU A 59 12.97 1.88 -4.71
C LEU A 59 12.74 3.29 -5.25
N ARG A 60 13.42 4.31 -4.69
CA ARG A 60 13.29 5.69 -5.17
C ARG A 60 13.72 5.80 -6.62
N GLU A 61 14.92 5.31 -6.94
CA GLU A 61 15.47 5.33 -8.30
C GLU A 61 14.64 4.49 -9.25
N TRP A 62 14.12 3.35 -8.77
CA TRP A 62 13.23 2.51 -9.56
C TRP A 62 11.94 3.26 -9.90
N LEU A 63 11.25 3.85 -8.93
CA LEU A 63 9.95 4.53 -9.12
C LEU A 63 9.99 5.73 -10.06
N VAL A 64 11.08 6.52 -10.07
CA VAL A 64 11.15 7.73 -10.91
C VAL A 64 10.94 7.37 -12.38
N GLY A 65 9.86 7.85 -12.99
CA GLY A 65 9.48 7.50 -14.36
C GLY A 65 7.98 7.57 -14.63
N ILE A 66 7.57 7.04 -15.78
CA ILE A 66 6.18 6.94 -16.22
C ILE A 66 5.78 5.46 -16.14
N TRP A 67 4.60 5.18 -15.62
CA TRP A 67 4.15 3.82 -15.35
C TRP A 67 2.70 3.60 -15.75
N SER A 68 2.41 2.41 -16.27
CA SER A 68 1.08 1.97 -16.66
C SER A 68 0.61 0.81 -15.78
N TYR A 69 -0.65 0.88 -15.34
CA TYR A 69 -1.32 -0.21 -14.61
C TYR A 69 -1.92 -1.28 -15.55
N ASP A 70 -2.17 -0.92 -16.82
CA ASP A 70 -2.77 -1.81 -17.82
C ASP A 70 -1.73 -2.42 -18.78
N GLY A 71 -0.45 -2.07 -18.61
CA GLY A 71 0.66 -2.50 -19.44
C GLY A 71 0.76 -1.78 -20.79
N THR A 72 -0.06 -0.76 -21.04
CA THR A 72 -0.04 0.05 -22.25
C THR A 72 0.45 1.47 -21.96
N CYS A 73 1.57 1.86 -22.57
CA CYS A 73 2.12 3.22 -22.46
C CYS A 73 1.46 4.23 -23.42
N ALA A 74 0.34 3.84 -24.01
CA ALA A 74 -0.40 4.63 -24.99
C ALA A 74 -1.74 5.13 -24.43
N SER A 75 -2.06 4.81 -23.18
CA SER A 75 -3.28 5.25 -22.52
C SER A 75 -3.02 6.52 -21.69
N ASP A 76 -4.09 7.26 -21.42
CA ASP A 76 -4.07 8.35 -20.43
C ASP A 76 -3.95 7.80 -18.99
N PHE A 77 -4.05 6.48 -18.81
CA PHE A 77 -3.97 5.78 -17.52
C PHE A 77 -2.53 5.46 -17.12
N VAL A 78 -1.70 6.49 -17.07
CA VAL A 78 -0.33 6.41 -16.56
C VAL A 78 -0.17 7.26 -15.30
N VAL A 79 0.69 6.80 -14.39
CA VAL A 79 1.18 7.59 -13.27
C VAL A 79 2.62 8.01 -13.53
N VAL A 80 2.93 9.26 -13.23
CA VAL A 80 4.28 9.81 -13.32
C VAL A 80 4.78 10.08 -11.91
N TYR A 81 5.95 9.54 -11.58
CA TYR A 81 6.69 9.87 -10.37
C TYR A 81 7.95 10.64 -10.75
N GLU A 82 7.98 11.92 -10.43
CA GLU A 82 9.11 12.81 -10.74
C GLU A 82 10.20 12.69 -9.67
N ALA A 83 11.46 12.92 -10.08
CA ALA A 83 12.62 12.83 -9.19
C ALA A 83 12.58 13.82 -8.01
N ASP A 84 11.82 14.91 -8.13
CA ASP A 84 11.63 15.93 -7.09
C ASP A 84 10.60 15.54 -6.03
N GLY A 85 9.95 14.39 -6.18
CA GLY A 85 8.92 13.92 -5.25
C GLY A 85 7.50 14.36 -5.63
N THR A 86 7.28 14.92 -6.81
CA THR A 86 5.92 15.18 -7.33
C THR A 86 5.36 13.97 -8.07
N MET A 87 4.04 13.79 -8.03
CA MET A 87 3.33 12.76 -8.78
C MET A 87 2.08 13.31 -9.44
N HIS A 88 1.70 12.71 -10.57
CA HIS A 88 0.42 12.98 -11.22
C HIS A 88 -0.04 11.80 -12.08
N ASN A 89 -1.34 11.68 -12.24
CA ASN A 89 -2.01 10.82 -13.21
C ASN A 89 -3.20 11.59 -13.85
N ASP A 90 -4.11 10.90 -14.54
CA ASP A 90 -5.25 11.53 -15.21
C ASP A 90 -6.34 12.08 -14.26
N GLY A 91 -6.34 11.64 -13.00
CA GLY A 91 -7.36 12.01 -12.01
C GLY A 91 -6.82 12.66 -10.74
N GLU A 92 -5.51 12.63 -10.49
CA GLU A 92 -4.89 13.01 -9.23
C GLU A 92 -3.53 13.69 -9.44
N SER A 93 -3.17 14.63 -8.56
CA SER A 93 -1.79 15.07 -8.40
C SER A 93 -1.41 15.32 -6.95
N GLY A 94 -0.11 15.26 -6.69
CA GLY A 94 0.46 15.67 -5.43
C GLY A 94 1.92 15.29 -5.29
N THR A 95 2.26 14.66 -4.16
CA THR A 95 3.64 14.30 -3.81
C THR A 95 3.78 12.83 -3.45
N TRP A 96 5.01 12.31 -3.52
CA TRP A 96 5.33 10.95 -3.12
C TRP A 96 6.65 10.87 -2.35
N ALA A 97 6.74 9.86 -1.50
CA ALA A 97 7.93 9.51 -0.73
C ALA A 97 8.04 7.99 -0.59
N VAL A 98 9.23 7.50 -0.29
CA VAL A 98 9.48 6.08 -0.04
C VAL A 98 10.19 5.85 1.29
N SER A 99 9.91 4.72 1.92
CA SER A 99 10.59 4.19 3.10
C SER A 99 10.66 2.67 2.98
N GLY A 100 11.85 2.10 2.84
CA GLY A 100 12.01 0.68 2.50
C GLY A 100 11.24 0.32 1.22
N ASP A 101 10.40 -0.72 1.28
CA ASP A 101 9.54 -1.16 0.18
C ASP A 101 8.20 -0.41 0.12
N THR A 102 8.01 0.63 0.95
CA THR A 102 6.74 1.36 1.05
C THR A 102 6.78 2.67 0.25
N LEU A 103 5.82 2.82 -0.67
CA LEU A 103 5.49 4.08 -1.34
C LEU A 103 4.35 4.78 -0.58
N THR A 104 4.55 6.05 -0.25
CA THR A 104 3.49 6.93 0.27
C THR A 104 3.21 8.04 -0.72
N GLU A 105 1.96 8.11 -1.19
CA GLU A 105 1.44 9.20 -2.02
C GLU A 105 0.60 10.14 -1.15
N THR A 106 0.80 11.44 -1.30
CA THR A 106 -0.01 12.49 -0.69
C THR A 106 -0.65 13.30 -1.81
N ILE A 107 -1.95 13.10 -2.00
CA ILE A 107 -2.76 13.68 -3.06
C ILE A 107 -3.43 14.94 -2.53
N ASP A 108 -3.14 16.08 -3.15
CA ASP A 108 -3.71 17.38 -2.78
C ASP A 108 -4.68 17.94 -3.81
N GLU A 109 -4.76 17.34 -4.99
CA GLU A 109 -5.63 17.75 -6.09
C GLU A 109 -6.26 16.55 -6.83
N GLU A 110 -7.54 16.66 -7.17
CA GLU A 110 -8.29 15.72 -8.01
C GLU A 110 -8.83 16.42 -9.26
N PHE A 111 -8.81 15.70 -10.39
CA PHE A 111 -9.30 16.16 -11.68
C PHE A 111 -10.48 15.28 -12.13
N GLU A 112 -11.57 15.91 -12.59
CA GLU A 112 -12.68 15.19 -13.19
C GLU A 112 -12.60 15.26 -14.71
N MET A 113 -12.50 14.10 -15.36
CA MET A 113 -12.37 14.02 -16.81
C MET A 113 -13.58 14.68 -17.50
N GLY A 114 -13.32 15.75 -18.24
CA GLY A 114 -14.35 16.49 -18.99
C GLY A 114 -14.93 17.70 -18.26
N GLU A 115 -14.55 17.95 -17.01
CA GLU A 115 -14.89 19.19 -16.31
C GLU A 115 -13.71 20.18 -16.33
N PRO A 116 -13.97 21.48 -16.55
CA PRO A 116 -12.93 22.49 -16.44
C PRO A 116 -12.65 22.79 -14.96
N GLY A 117 -11.56 22.24 -14.42
CA GLY A 117 -11.06 22.64 -13.11
C GLY A 117 -10.34 21.53 -12.36
N THR A 118 -9.80 21.91 -11.20
CA THR A 118 -9.17 21.02 -10.24
C THR A 118 -9.87 21.18 -8.90
N THR A 119 -10.16 20.06 -8.24
CA THR A 119 -10.66 20.06 -6.86
C THR A 119 -9.48 19.93 -5.92
N LYS A 120 -9.22 20.97 -5.12
CA LYS A 120 -8.20 20.90 -4.06
C LYS A 120 -8.73 20.11 -2.86
N LEU A 121 -7.95 19.17 -2.37
CA LEU A 121 -8.23 18.38 -1.18
C LEU A 121 -7.67 19.05 0.08
N ASP A 122 -8.51 19.21 1.10
CA ASP A 122 -8.13 19.69 2.43
C ASP A 122 -8.96 18.95 3.51
N PRO A 123 -8.37 18.00 4.26
CA PRO A 123 -6.96 17.59 4.21
C PRO A 123 -6.60 16.83 2.92
N PRO A 124 -5.30 16.73 2.57
CA PRO A 124 -4.87 15.87 1.47
C PRO A 124 -5.20 14.39 1.76
N ARG A 125 -5.45 13.62 0.71
CA ARG A 125 -5.62 12.17 0.80
C ARG A 125 -4.24 11.51 0.82
N VAL A 126 -3.98 10.65 1.79
CA VAL A 126 -2.74 9.88 1.87
C VAL A 126 -3.01 8.42 1.51
N ARG A 127 -2.20 7.87 0.61
CA ARG A 127 -2.25 6.47 0.19
C ARG A 127 -0.89 5.82 0.41
N THR A 128 -0.87 4.63 1.00
CA THR A 128 0.36 3.87 1.28
C THR A 128 0.28 2.54 0.55
N LEU A 129 1.31 2.22 -0.22
CA LEU A 129 1.41 1.02 -1.03
C LEU A 129 2.72 0.30 -0.73
N GLU A 130 2.71 -1.02 -0.64
CA GLU A 130 3.95 -1.80 -0.70
C GLU A 130 4.33 -2.04 -2.17
N VAL A 131 5.62 -1.99 -2.48
CA VAL A 131 6.14 -2.14 -3.84
C VAL A 131 6.98 -3.39 -3.95
N GLU A 132 6.54 -4.32 -4.80
CA GLU A 132 7.33 -5.50 -5.16
C GLU A 132 7.99 -5.29 -6.53
N MET A 133 9.27 -4.91 -6.53
CA MET A 133 10.07 -4.77 -7.76
C MET A 133 10.36 -6.15 -8.35
N THR A 134 9.96 -6.37 -9.61
CA THR A 134 10.24 -7.63 -10.34
C THR A 134 11.47 -7.51 -11.23
N ASP A 135 11.54 -6.44 -12.02
CA ASP A 135 12.69 -6.07 -12.86
C ASP A 135 12.75 -4.55 -13.06
N GLU A 136 13.68 -4.05 -13.87
CA GLU A 136 13.88 -2.61 -14.12
C GLU A 136 12.64 -1.86 -14.66
N GLY A 137 11.68 -2.59 -15.23
CA GLY A 137 10.49 -2.01 -15.84
C GLY A 137 9.18 -2.65 -15.38
N LYS A 138 9.18 -3.50 -14.35
CA LYS A 138 7.97 -4.20 -13.90
C LYS A 138 7.96 -4.44 -12.39
N GLY A 139 6.77 -4.36 -11.81
CA GLY A 139 6.54 -4.71 -10.42
C GLY A 139 5.06 -4.89 -10.12
N ASN A 140 4.74 -4.98 -8.84
CA ASN A 140 3.37 -4.91 -8.33
C ASN A 140 3.28 -3.86 -7.24
N LEU A 141 2.18 -3.10 -7.22
CA LEU A 141 1.78 -2.28 -6.09
C LEU A 141 0.75 -3.06 -5.27
N LEU A 142 0.96 -3.15 -3.96
CA LEU A 142 0.02 -3.76 -3.05
C LEU A 142 -0.70 -2.64 -2.31
N PHE A 143 -2.03 -2.58 -2.47
CA PHE A 143 -2.87 -1.58 -1.83
C PHE A 143 -4.13 -2.24 -1.28
N GLU A 144 -4.41 -2.03 0.01
CA GLU A 144 -5.56 -2.61 0.72
C GLU A 144 -5.70 -4.15 0.58
N GLY A 145 -4.57 -4.84 0.42
CA GLY A 145 -4.51 -6.30 0.25
C GLY A 145 -4.76 -6.80 -1.19
N GLU A 146 -4.95 -5.88 -2.14
CA GLU A 146 -5.03 -6.17 -3.57
C GLU A 146 -3.67 -5.89 -4.25
N SER A 147 -3.33 -6.68 -5.25
CA SER A 147 -2.08 -6.56 -6.02
C SER A 147 -2.38 -6.04 -7.42
N TYR A 148 -1.72 -4.94 -7.79
CA TYR A 148 -1.88 -4.27 -9.07
C TYR A 148 -0.56 -4.32 -9.84
N PRO A 149 -0.51 -4.97 -11.02
CA PRO A 149 0.70 -4.96 -11.82
C PRO A 149 1.00 -3.55 -12.32
N ILE A 150 2.28 -3.21 -12.38
CA ILE A 150 2.73 -1.92 -12.92
C ILE A 150 3.90 -2.14 -13.88
N THR A 151 3.84 -1.50 -15.04
CA THR A 151 4.87 -1.60 -16.09
C THR A 151 5.37 -0.22 -16.46
N ARG A 152 6.69 -0.10 -16.57
CA ARG A 152 7.37 1.13 -16.94
C ARG A 152 7.15 1.47 -18.42
N CYS A 153 6.97 2.75 -18.64
CA CYS A 153 7.04 3.44 -19.92
C CYS A 153 8.38 4.22 -19.99
#